data_AF-A0A495TVF5-F1
#
_entry.id   AF-A0A495TVF5-F1
#
_cell.length_a   1.000
_cell.length_b   1.000
_cell.length_c   1.000
_cell.angle_alpha   90.00
_cell.angle_beta   90.00
_cell.angle_gamma   90.00
#
_symmetry.space_group_name_H-M   'P 1'
#
loop_
_entity.id
_entity.type
_entity.pdbx_description
1 polymer ?
#
loop_
_entity_poly.entity_id
_entity_poly.type
_entity_poly.pdbx_seq_one_letter_code
_entity_poly.pdbx_strand_id
1 'polypeptide(L)'
;MDIDTLSSENLQHVARKQANWAIGAFKQFADDRCAAMAASIAFYAAFSLAPTLVMVIAVAGWFFGAAAARGELYHHINGLLGDQAAAGVQTIVENAHHSGNAGGIAAIISFSALAIGASATFSSLNNALNQVWPYTGPRTSSVIALVRVRLISFGLVLGVAFLLIVSLVLDTVITFVGNWLWGNSPYVMIGNLLQLGVGLLVLVFAFAALLKFLPDATVRWRDAFVGGIVAAVLFSAGKKLFALYLAHAGMATSFGAAGSLAVLLMWLYFSAVVLLLGAEFSAARGRLHDPRGGWGIQAGAPPGSRAKLASVLAASTVPGYADAAASRHAARTPASGVPSAAASATASRTPAHNGASARATAVKVGRGVATAEAQATRLAADVLVEAGRKAAAADRYVRRNPWTSVLLAAAAGLAAATVARRTGDDR
;
A
#
# COMPACT_ATOMS: atom_id res chain seq x y z
N MET A 1 12.98 52.65 -17.36
CA MET A 1 12.14 51.48 -17.68
C MET A 1 13.01 50.28 -17.36
N ASP A 2 13.04 49.93 -16.07
CA ASP A 2 14.03 49.04 -15.47
C ASP A 2 13.59 47.59 -15.64
N ILE A 3 14.36 46.83 -16.41
CA ILE A 3 14.13 45.43 -16.75
C ILE A 3 14.79 44.48 -15.74
N ASP A 4 15.65 45.01 -14.86
CA ASP A 4 16.46 44.22 -13.93
C ASP A 4 15.81 44.00 -12.55
N THR A 5 14.92 44.88 -12.10
CA THR A 5 14.27 44.78 -10.78
C THR A 5 13.16 43.73 -10.73
N LEU A 6 12.56 43.39 -11.87
CA LEU A 6 11.54 42.34 -11.97
C LEU A 6 12.13 40.92 -11.89
N SER A 7 13.44 40.75 -12.03
CA SER A 7 14.09 39.43 -12.07
C SER A 7 14.38 38.89 -10.67
N SER A 8 14.89 39.71 -9.75
CA SER A 8 15.30 39.25 -8.41
C SER A 8 14.12 38.92 -7.49
N GLU A 9 13.06 39.74 -7.48
CA GLU A 9 11.86 39.47 -6.67
C GLU A 9 11.09 38.24 -7.17
N ASN A 10 10.97 38.07 -8.51
CA ASN A 10 10.34 36.88 -9.08
C ASN A 10 11.18 35.62 -8.85
N LEU A 11 12.52 35.69 -8.95
CA LEU A 11 13.40 34.57 -8.63
C LEU A 11 13.32 34.20 -7.15
N GLN A 12 13.26 35.17 -6.23
CA GLN A 12 13.06 34.91 -4.81
C GLN A 12 11.68 34.33 -4.51
N HIS A 13 10.62 34.82 -5.16
CA HIS A 13 9.27 34.27 -5.01
C HIS A 13 9.16 32.84 -5.54
N VAL A 14 9.77 32.55 -6.70
CA VAL A 14 9.83 31.20 -7.26
C VAL A 14 10.69 30.30 -6.39
N ALA A 15 11.86 30.75 -5.91
CA ALA A 15 12.73 29.98 -5.01
C ALA A 15 12.07 29.69 -3.66
N ARG A 16 11.38 30.65 -3.04
CA ARG A 16 10.60 30.42 -1.81
C ARG A 16 9.43 29.47 -2.05
N LYS A 17 8.72 29.61 -3.16
CA LYS A 17 7.63 28.70 -3.53
C LYS A 17 8.15 27.29 -3.80
N GLN A 18 9.33 27.15 -4.43
CA GLN A 18 10.05 25.90 -4.69
C GLN A 18 10.56 25.25 -3.39
N ALA A 19 11.13 26.02 -2.46
CA ALA A 19 11.57 25.50 -1.17
C ALA A 19 10.40 25.06 -0.29
N ASN A 20 9.30 25.83 -0.29
CA ASN A 20 8.16 25.56 0.59
C ASN A 20 7.44 24.24 0.27
N TRP A 21 7.40 23.81 -0.99
CA TRP A 21 6.76 22.53 -1.30
C TRP A 21 7.62 21.32 -0.97
N ALA A 22 8.94 21.41 -1.20
CA ALA A 22 9.87 20.35 -0.84
C ALA A 22 9.92 20.17 0.69
N ILE A 23 9.97 21.26 1.45
CA ILE A 23 9.88 21.24 2.92
C ILE A 23 8.53 20.67 3.37
N GLY A 24 7.45 21.05 2.68
CA GLY A 24 6.12 20.50 2.90
C GLY A 24 6.05 18.98 2.71
N ALA A 25 6.75 18.43 1.72
CA ALA A 25 6.81 16.99 1.48
C ALA A 25 7.50 16.24 2.63
N PHE A 26 8.63 16.75 3.15
CA PHE A 26 9.31 16.15 4.30
C PHE A 26 8.46 16.21 5.57
N LYS A 27 7.75 17.32 5.79
CA LYS A 27 6.84 17.44 6.94
C LYS A 27 5.70 16.43 6.82
N GLN A 28 5.09 16.32 5.64
CA GLN A 28 4.01 15.38 5.39
C GLN A 28 4.47 13.92 5.56
N PHE A 29 5.68 13.58 5.08
CA PHE A 29 6.28 12.26 5.29
C PHE A 29 6.36 11.86 6.79
N ALA A 30 6.70 12.82 7.64
CA ALA A 30 6.73 12.61 9.09
C ALA A 30 5.32 12.51 9.69
N ASP A 31 4.41 13.42 9.29
CA ASP A 31 3.03 13.47 9.76
C ASP A 31 2.25 12.19 9.40
N ASP A 32 2.45 11.66 8.18
CA ASP A 32 1.84 10.42 7.69
C ASP A 32 2.56 9.15 8.16
N ARG A 33 3.60 9.28 8.99
CA ARG A 33 4.36 8.16 9.57
C ARG A 33 4.92 7.22 8.50
N CYS A 34 5.32 7.75 7.35
CA CYS A 34 5.80 6.95 6.22
C CYS A 34 7.00 6.07 6.59
N ALA A 35 7.86 6.51 7.52
CA ALA A 35 8.95 5.68 8.04
C ALA A 35 8.46 4.39 8.73
N ALA A 36 7.37 4.43 9.50
CA ALA A 36 6.79 3.24 10.11
C ALA A 36 6.15 2.32 9.06
N MET A 37 5.51 2.90 8.04
CA MET A 37 4.94 2.15 6.93
C MET A 37 6.02 1.46 6.10
N ALA A 38 7.13 2.15 5.82
CA ALA A 38 8.30 1.58 5.14
C ALA A 38 8.87 0.37 5.90
N ALA A 39 8.90 0.41 7.24
CA ALA A 39 9.31 -0.73 8.05
C ALA A 39 8.38 -1.94 7.86
N SER A 40 7.06 -1.73 7.83
CA SER A 40 6.10 -2.81 7.55
C SER A 40 6.25 -3.40 6.14
N ILE A 41 6.47 -2.54 5.12
CA ILE A 41 6.69 -2.97 3.74
C ILE A 41 7.95 -3.83 3.66
N ALA A 42 9.04 -3.39 4.28
CA ALA A 42 10.30 -4.11 4.31
C ALA A 42 10.18 -5.47 5.03
N PHE A 43 9.45 -5.52 6.15
CA PHE A 43 9.22 -6.76 6.88
C PHE A 43 8.43 -7.78 6.05
N TYR A 44 7.31 -7.37 5.43
CA TYR A 44 6.54 -8.26 4.55
C TYR A 44 7.32 -8.67 3.30
N ALA A 45 8.09 -7.74 2.71
CA ALA A 45 8.94 -8.01 1.57
C ALA A 45 9.98 -9.08 1.90
N ALA A 46 10.71 -8.93 3.02
CA ALA A 46 11.71 -9.88 3.46
C ALA A 46 11.12 -11.28 3.73
N PHE A 47 9.94 -11.36 4.35
CA PHE A 47 9.28 -12.64 4.60
C PHE A 47 8.82 -13.32 3.30
N SER A 48 8.41 -12.55 2.31
CA SER A 48 8.04 -13.06 0.97
C SER A 48 9.24 -13.39 0.08
N LEU A 49 10.44 -12.94 0.45
CA LEU A 49 11.64 -13.00 -0.39
C LEU A 49 12.08 -14.44 -0.62
N ALA A 50 12.14 -15.27 0.43
CA ALA A 50 12.55 -16.67 0.30
C ALA A 50 11.64 -17.50 -0.64
N PRO A 51 10.30 -17.51 -0.47
CA PRO A 51 9.40 -18.17 -1.44
C PRO A 51 9.53 -17.61 -2.86
N THR A 52 9.77 -16.30 -3.00
CA THR A 52 9.94 -15.65 -4.31
C THR A 52 11.18 -16.16 -5.01
N LEU A 53 12.33 -16.18 -4.32
CA LEU A 53 13.60 -16.64 -4.90
C LEU A 53 13.53 -18.10 -5.33
N VAL A 54 12.92 -18.96 -4.52
CA VAL A 54 12.69 -20.38 -4.87
C VAL A 54 11.89 -20.48 -6.16
N MET A 55 10.80 -19.71 -6.27
CA MET A 55 9.96 -19.73 -7.48
C MET A 55 10.71 -19.19 -8.71
N VAL A 56 11.48 -18.11 -8.55
CA VAL A 56 12.31 -17.54 -9.63
C VAL A 56 13.34 -18.56 -10.10
N ILE A 57 14.05 -19.23 -9.19
CA ILE A 57 15.06 -20.25 -9.53
C ILE A 57 14.40 -21.50 -10.12
N ALA A 58 13.23 -21.91 -9.65
CA ALA A 58 12.51 -23.04 -10.22
C ALA A 58 12.08 -22.76 -11.68
N VAL A 59 11.52 -21.59 -11.95
CA VAL A 59 11.10 -21.18 -13.29
C VAL A 59 12.32 -20.98 -14.20
N ALA A 60 13.32 -20.21 -13.78
CA ALA A 60 14.53 -19.95 -14.56
C ALA A 60 15.36 -21.23 -14.78
N GLY A 61 15.41 -22.11 -13.76
CA GLY A 61 16.09 -23.39 -13.83
C GLY A 61 15.48 -24.35 -14.85
N TRP A 62 14.19 -24.20 -15.16
CA TRP A 62 13.54 -24.98 -16.22
C TRP A 62 14.05 -24.61 -17.63
N PHE A 63 14.42 -23.34 -17.85
CA PHE A 63 14.92 -22.86 -19.14
C PHE A 63 16.45 -22.90 -19.26
N PHE A 64 17.17 -22.50 -18.20
CA PHE A 64 18.62 -22.24 -18.23
C PHE A 64 19.43 -23.16 -17.31
N GLY A 65 18.78 -23.99 -16.51
CA GLY A 65 19.41 -24.79 -15.46
C GLY A 65 19.57 -24.02 -14.14
N ALA A 66 19.35 -24.70 -13.01
CA ALA A 66 19.27 -24.07 -11.70
C ALA A 66 20.59 -23.40 -11.25
N ALA A 67 21.74 -23.88 -11.73
CA ALA A 67 23.04 -23.29 -11.41
C ALA A 67 23.26 -21.95 -12.14
N ALA A 68 22.92 -21.87 -13.43
CA ALA A 68 23.01 -20.63 -14.20
C ALA A 68 22.02 -19.57 -13.66
N ALA A 69 20.78 -19.99 -13.34
CA ALA A 69 19.78 -19.10 -12.75
C ALA A 69 20.25 -18.47 -11.43
N ARG A 70 20.94 -19.24 -10.56
CA ARG A 70 21.51 -18.73 -9.30
C ARG A 70 22.66 -17.76 -9.53
N GLY A 71 23.56 -18.09 -10.44
CA GLY A 71 24.70 -17.23 -10.78
C GLY A 71 24.25 -15.87 -11.29
N GLU A 72 23.28 -15.85 -12.21
CA GLU A 72 22.77 -14.60 -12.78
C GLU A 72 22.00 -13.77 -11.74
N LEU A 73 21.20 -14.42 -10.91
CA LEU A 73 20.47 -13.76 -9.83
C LEU A 73 21.43 -13.11 -8.82
N TYR A 74 22.50 -13.82 -8.43
CA TYR A 74 23.53 -13.27 -7.56
C TYR A 74 24.21 -12.07 -8.20
N HIS A 75 24.60 -12.17 -9.48
CA HIS A 75 25.27 -11.08 -10.19
C HIS A 75 24.40 -9.82 -10.27
N HIS A 76 23.11 -9.98 -10.56
CA HIS A 76 22.17 -8.87 -10.63
C HIS A 76 21.92 -8.22 -9.26
N ILE A 77 21.78 -9.03 -8.21
CA ILE A 77 21.59 -8.54 -6.84
C ILE A 77 22.85 -7.86 -6.33
N ASN A 78 24.04 -8.40 -6.61
CA ASN A 78 25.31 -7.81 -6.26
C ASN A 78 25.47 -6.41 -6.88
N GLY A 79 25.21 -6.28 -8.19
CA GLY A 79 25.28 -4.99 -8.88
C GLY A 79 24.30 -3.92 -8.35
N LEU A 80 23.22 -4.34 -7.70
CA LEU A 80 22.20 -3.44 -7.15
C LEU A 80 22.41 -3.13 -5.65
N LEU A 81 22.75 -4.15 -4.85
CA LEU A 81 22.74 -4.10 -3.38
C LEU A 81 24.15 -4.09 -2.76
N GLY A 82 25.18 -4.46 -3.52
CA GLY A 82 26.53 -4.73 -3.03
C GLY A 82 26.72 -6.12 -2.41
N ASP A 83 27.97 -6.49 -2.15
CA ASP A 83 28.38 -7.86 -1.78
C ASP A 83 27.66 -8.42 -0.55
N GLN A 84 27.51 -7.62 0.52
CA GLN A 84 26.99 -8.10 1.81
C GLN A 84 25.48 -8.35 1.79
N ALA A 85 24.72 -7.52 1.07
CA ALA A 85 23.29 -7.74 0.89
C ALA A 85 23.02 -8.91 -0.07
N ALA A 86 23.86 -9.08 -1.10
CA ALA A 86 23.82 -10.23 -1.98
C ALA A 86 24.13 -11.54 -1.24
N ALA A 87 25.05 -11.53 -0.27
CA ALA A 87 25.34 -12.69 0.58
C ALA A 87 24.12 -13.12 1.43
N GLY A 88 23.32 -12.16 1.92
CA GLY A 88 22.06 -12.47 2.63
C GLY A 88 21.04 -13.16 1.73
N VAL A 89 20.88 -12.70 0.49
CA VAL A 89 20.02 -13.35 -0.50
C VAL A 89 20.57 -14.74 -0.85
N GLN A 90 21.88 -14.89 -1.04
CA GLN A 90 22.50 -16.18 -1.31
C GLN A 90 22.25 -17.18 -0.19
N THR A 91 22.39 -16.76 1.07
CA THR A 91 22.09 -17.59 2.24
C THR A 91 20.66 -18.09 2.23
N ILE A 92 19.70 -17.23 1.86
CA ILE A 92 18.28 -17.61 1.72
C ILE A 92 18.10 -18.67 0.62
N VAL A 93 18.75 -18.48 -0.53
CA VAL A 93 18.71 -19.44 -1.65
C VAL A 93 19.29 -20.80 -1.26
N GLU A 94 20.47 -20.82 -0.63
CA GLU A 94 21.15 -22.05 -0.21
C GLU A 94 20.33 -22.82 0.83
N ASN A 95 19.75 -22.13 1.80
CA ASN A 95 18.89 -22.75 2.82
C ASN A 95 17.60 -23.31 2.21
N ALA A 96 17.01 -22.60 1.25
CA ALA A 96 15.80 -23.06 0.58
C ALA A 96 16.03 -24.31 -0.29
N HIS A 97 17.23 -24.47 -0.87
CA HIS A 97 17.59 -25.67 -1.63
C HIS A 97 17.87 -26.89 -0.76
N HIS A 98 18.51 -26.74 0.40
CA HIS A 98 18.75 -27.87 1.31
C HIS A 98 17.45 -28.49 1.82
N SER A 99 16.38 -27.69 1.94
CA SER A 99 15.05 -28.17 2.29
C SER A 99 14.27 -28.77 1.09
N GLY A 100 14.84 -28.71 -0.12
CA GLY A 100 14.19 -28.94 -1.42
C GLY A 100 14.28 -30.36 -2.01
N ASN A 101 14.81 -31.35 -1.28
CA ASN A 101 14.71 -32.76 -1.70
C ASN A 101 13.29 -33.36 -1.57
N ALA A 102 12.28 -32.52 -1.32
CA ALA A 102 10.90 -32.91 -0.99
C ALA A 102 9.87 -32.53 -2.07
N GLY A 103 10.08 -32.96 -3.32
CA GLY A 103 9.04 -33.14 -4.34
C GLY A 103 8.07 -31.97 -4.63
N GLY A 104 6.95 -32.28 -5.29
CA GLY A 104 5.92 -31.29 -5.67
C GLY A 104 5.21 -30.62 -4.49
N ILE A 105 5.30 -31.18 -3.28
CA ILE A 105 4.67 -30.64 -2.07
C ILE A 105 5.38 -29.36 -1.61
N ALA A 106 6.73 -29.35 -1.62
CA ALA A 106 7.50 -28.16 -1.28
C ALA A 106 7.22 -27.00 -2.25
N ALA A 107 6.96 -27.31 -3.53
CA ALA A 107 6.58 -26.32 -4.53
C ALA A 107 5.19 -25.71 -4.23
N ILE A 108 4.20 -26.51 -3.84
CA ILE A 108 2.86 -26.03 -3.47
C ILE A 108 2.92 -25.13 -2.22
N ILE A 109 3.68 -25.54 -1.20
CA ILE A 109 3.88 -24.74 0.02
C ILE A 109 4.56 -23.41 -0.32
N SER A 110 5.65 -23.44 -1.10
CA SER A 110 6.37 -22.24 -1.51
C SER A 110 5.51 -21.31 -2.36
N PHE A 111 4.72 -21.86 -3.29
CA PHE A 111 3.78 -21.08 -4.09
C PHE A 111 2.70 -20.41 -3.24
N SER A 112 2.15 -21.14 -2.25
CA SER A 112 1.15 -20.59 -1.33
C SER A 112 1.74 -19.49 -0.43
N ALA A 113 2.93 -19.73 0.13
CA ALA A 113 3.66 -18.76 0.94
C ALA A 113 4.03 -17.51 0.13
N LEU A 114 4.47 -17.69 -1.12
CA LEU A 114 4.72 -16.61 -2.09
C LEU A 114 3.45 -15.80 -2.33
N ALA A 115 2.33 -16.45 -2.65
CA ALA A 115 1.07 -15.76 -2.93
C ALA A 115 0.61 -14.92 -1.74
N ILE A 116 0.74 -15.44 -0.51
CA ILE A 116 0.39 -14.73 0.73
C ILE A 116 1.37 -13.57 0.98
N GLY A 117 2.68 -13.83 0.94
CA GLY A 117 3.71 -12.82 1.22
C GLY A 117 3.74 -11.68 0.19
N ALA A 118 3.60 -12.01 -1.09
CA ALA A 118 3.50 -11.02 -2.16
C ALA A 118 2.22 -10.18 -2.01
N SER A 119 1.08 -10.81 -1.68
CA SER A 119 -0.17 -10.10 -1.43
C SER A 119 -0.06 -9.17 -0.21
N ALA A 120 0.59 -9.61 0.87
CA ALA A 120 0.81 -8.81 2.06
C ALA A 120 1.72 -7.59 1.79
N THR A 121 2.82 -7.80 1.07
CA THR A 121 3.75 -6.72 0.68
C THR A 121 3.06 -5.70 -0.21
N PHE A 122 2.33 -6.16 -1.23
CA PHE A 122 1.60 -5.28 -2.13
C PHE A 122 0.48 -4.52 -1.40
N SER A 123 -0.27 -5.19 -0.53
CA SER A 123 -1.31 -4.56 0.29
C SER A 123 -0.74 -3.50 1.22
N SER A 124 0.38 -3.78 1.88
CA SER A 124 1.10 -2.82 2.74
C SER A 124 1.57 -1.59 1.94
N LEU A 125 2.12 -1.82 0.75
CA LEU A 125 2.56 -0.75 -0.15
C LEU A 125 1.38 0.08 -0.68
N ASN A 126 0.29 -0.55 -1.13
CA ASN A 126 -0.91 0.15 -1.58
C ASN A 126 -1.54 0.96 -0.45
N ASN A 127 -1.63 0.40 0.76
CA ASN A 127 -2.12 1.12 1.94
C ASN A 127 -1.25 2.34 2.27
N ALA A 128 0.07 2.22 2.13
CA ALA A 128 0.99 3.36 2.31
C ALA A 128 0.79 4.44 1.25
N LEU A 129 0.64 4.06 -0.02
CA LEU A 129 0.39 5.03 -1.08
C LEU A 129 -1.00 5.65 -0.99
N ASN A 130 -2.00 4.91 -0.54
CA ASN A 130 -3.35 5.43 -0.29
C ASN A 130 -3.40 6.38 0.92
N GLN A 131 -2.44 6.30 1.84
CA GLN A 131 -2.29 7.29 2.90
C GLN A 131 -1.70 8.60 2.36
N VAL A 132 -0.66 8.51 1.52
CA VAL A 132 -0.09 9.67 0.80
C VAL A 132 -1.11 10.31 -0.16
N TRP A 133 -1.92 9.48 -0.81
CA TRP A 133 -2.96 9.87 -1.76
C TRP A 133 -4.34 9.35 -1.34
N PRO A 134 -5.07 10.07 -0.48
CA PRO A 134 -6.39 9.65 -0.02
C PRO A 134 -7.38 9.47 -1.19
N TYR A 135 -7.87 8.25 -1.38
CA TYR A 135 -8.87 7.94 -2.39
C TYR A 135 -10.29 8.27 -1.90
N THR A 136 -11.05 9.06 -2.67
CA THR A 136 -12.43 9.48 -2.35
C THR A 136 -13.50 8.76 -3.19
N GLY A 137 -13.14 7.77 -4.01
CA GLY A 137 -14.10 7.12 -4.90
C GLY A 137 -14.96 6.05 -4.25
N PRO A 138 -16.07 5.65 -4.90
CA PRO A 138 -16.95 4.58 -4.43
C PRO A 138 -16.19 3.26 -4.36
N ARG A 139 -16.42 2.51 -3.28
CA ARG A 139 -15.85 1.16 -3.06
C ARG A 139 -16.47 0.20 -4.09
N THR A 140 -15.79 -0.03 -5.22
CA THR A 140 -16.19 -1.08 -6.17
C THR A 140 -16.10 -2.45 -5.50
N SER A 141 -17.01 -3.36 -5.89
CA SER A 141 -17.05 -4.78 -5.52
C SER A 141 -15.67 -5.41 -5.29
N SER A 142 -15.51 -6.07 -4.14
CA SER A 142 -14.24 -6.62 -3.65
C SER A 142 -13.55 -7.58 -4.63
N VAL A 143 -14.30 -8.31 -5.46
CA VAL A 143 -13.71 -9.29 -6.38
C VAL A 143 -13.10 -8.62 -7.61
N ILE A 144 -13.82 -7.70 -8.25
CA ILE A 144 -13.33 -6.97 -9.44
C ILE A 144 -12.18 -6.04 -9.05
N ALA A 145 -12.25 -5.42 -7.87
CA ALA A 145 -11.15 -4.64 -7.32
C ALA A 145 -9.89 -5.51 -7.13
N LEU A 146 -10.03 -6.70 -6.53
CA LEU A 146 -8.89 -7.61 -6.31
C LEU A 146 -8.25 -8.07 -7.63
N VAL A 147 -9.05 -8.43 -8.63
CA VAL A 147 -8.55 -8.85 -9.95
C VAL A 147 -7.83 -7.71 -10.64
N ARG A 148 -8.41 -6.51 -10.65
CA ARG A 148 -7.80 -5.32 -11.27
C ARG A 148 -6.47 -4.97 -10.62
N VAL A 149 -6.43 -4.97 -9.29
CA VAL A 149 -5.21 -4.72 -8.52
C VAL A 149 -4.13 -5.71 -8.92
N ARG A 150 -4.43 -7.02 -8.94
CA ARG A 150 -3.46 -8.05 -9.35
C ARG A 150 -2.98 -7.90 -10.79
N LEU A 151 -3.88 -7.54 -11.71
CA LEU A 151 -3.52 -7.33 -13.11
C LEU A 151 -2.56 -6.14 -13.27
N ILE A 152 -2.79 -5.07 -12.51
CA ILE A 152 -1.91 -3.91 -12.45
C ILE A 152 -0.56 -4.28 -11.83
N SER A 153 -0.55 -5.00 -10.70
CA SER A 153 0.70 -5.50 -10.08
C SER A 153 1.51 -6.33 -11.07
N PHE A 154 0.84 -7.25 -11.76
CA PHE A 154 1.48 -8.13 -12.75
C PHE A 154 2.02 -7.33 -13.94
N GLY A 155 1.22 -6.42 -14.49
CA GLY A 155 1.64 -5.54 -15.58
C GLY A 155 2.80 -4.62 -15.20
N LEU A 156 2.85 -4.14 -13.95
CA LEU A 156 3.95 -3.35 -13.42
C LEU A 156 5.23 -4.18 -13.26
N VAL A 157 5.12 -5.40 -12.71
CA VAL A 157 6.27 -6.32 -12.59
C VAL A 157 6.83 -6.65 -13.97
N LEU A 158 5.96 -6.99 -14.93
CA LEU A 158 6.37 -7.22 -16.32
C LEU A 158 6.96 -5.96 -16.97
N GLY A 159 6.37 -4.79 -16.72
CA GLY A 159 6.86 -3.52 -17.23
C GLY A 159 8.25 -3.19 -16.72
N VAL A 160 8.51 -3.37 -15.42
CA VAL A 160 9.83 -3.19 -14.83
C VAL A 160 10.81 -4.24 -15.34
N ALA A 161 10.41 -5.50 -15.46
CA ALA A 161 11.27 -6.57 -16.01
C ALA A 161 11.64 -6.29 -17.47
N PHE A 162 10.69 -5.85 -18.30
CA PHE A 162 10.94 -5.42 -19.66
C PHE A 162 11.89 -4.23 -19.71
N LEU A 163 11.68 -3.24 -18.84
CA LEU A 163 12.55 -2.06 -18.73
C LEU A 163 13.98 -2.46 -18.34
N LEU A 164 14.16 -3.44 -17.44
CA LEU A 164 15.48 -3.97 -17.10
C LEU A 164 16.17 -4.64 -18.29
N ILE A 165 15.45 -5.43 -19.10
CA ILE A 165 16.00 -6.04 -20.32
C ILE A 165 16.40 -4.94 -21.32
N VAL A 166 15.53 -3.94 -21.52
CA VAL A 166 15.84 -2.79 -22.37
C VAL A 166 17.08 -2.06 -21.84
N SER A 167 17.20 -1.87 -20.53
CA SER A 167 18.38 -1.25 -19.90
C SER A 167 19.66 -2.04 -20.19
N LEU A 168 19.64 -3.37 -20.06
CA LEU A 168 20.79 -4.24 -20.36
C LEU A 168 21.22 -4.13 -21.83
N VAL A 169 20.26 -4.11 -22.75
CA VAL A 169 20.53 -3.92 -24.18
C VAL A 169 21.12 -2.53 -24.42
N LEU A 170 20.56 -1.48 -23.81
CA LEU A 170 21.09 -0.13 -23.91
C LEU A 170 22.51 -0.04 -23.35
N ASP A 171 22.80 -0.63 -22.19
CA ASP A 171 24.14 -0.68 -21.60
C ASP A 171 25.14 -1.33 -22.55
N THR A 172 24.76 -2.47 -23.16
CA THR A 172 25.60 -3.19 -24.12
C THR A 172 25.85 -2.36 -25.38
N VAL A 173 24.79 -1.75 -25.93
CA VAL A 173 24.88 -0.91 -27.14
C VAL A 173 25.74 0.32 -26.88
N ILE A 174 25.54 1.02 -25.76
CA ILE A 174 26.33 2.21 -25.38
C ILE A 174 27.80 1.83 -25.20
N THR A 175 28.08 0.71 -24.54
CA THR A 175 29.46 0.24 -24.32
C THR A 175 30.12 -0.16 -25.65
N PHE A 176 29.40 -0.90 -26.50
CA PHE A 176 29.91 -1.32 -27.80
C PHE A 176 30.18 -0.13 -28.74
N VAL A 177 29.21 0.78 -28.86
CA VAL A 177 29.34 2.00 -29.68
C VAL A 177 30.42 2.92 -29.12
N GLY A 178 30.51 3.07 -27.80
CA GLY A 178 31.57 3.85 -27.14
C GLY A 178 32.95 3.28 -27.42
N ASN A 179 33.13 1.96 -27.32
CA ASN A 179 34.39 1.30 -27.62
C ASN A 179 34.75 1.39 -29.11
N TRP A 180 33.76 1.31 -30.00
CA TRP A 180 33.96 1.40 -31.46
C TRP A 180 34.30 2.83 -31.92
N LEU A 181 33.61 3.84 -31.39
CA LEU A 181 33.82 5.25 -31.75
C LEU A 181 35.06 5.86 -31.08
N TRP A 182 35.33 5.50 -29.83
CA TRP A 182 36.29 6.24 -28.99
C TRP A 182 37.46 5.41 -28.47
N GLY A 183 37.47 4.08 -28.61
CA GLY A 183 38.59 3.22 -28.19
C GLY A 183 39.09 3.52 -26.76
N ASN A 184 40.41 3.50 -26.54
CA ASN A 184 41.07 3.86 -25.27
C ASN A 184 41.24 5.37 -25.04
N SER A 185 40.50 6.22 -25.77
CA SER A 185 40.62 7.67 -25.66
C SER A 185 40.09 8.20 -24.32
N PRO A 186 40.59 9.34 -23.79
CA PRO A 186 40.01 10.01 -22.62
C PRO A 186 38.50 10.36 -22.74
N TYR A 187 37.90 10.28 -23.93
CA TYR A 187 36.44 10.43 -24.13
C TYR A 187 35.59 9.29 -23.53
N VAL A 188 36.20 8.20 -23.02
CA VAL A 188 35.51 7.15 -22.23
C VAL A 188 34.73 7.75 -21.05
N MET A 189 35.17 8.90 -20.51
CA MET A 189 34.47 9.60 -19.44
C MET A 189 33.10 10.12 -19.85
N ILE A 190 32.91 10.50 -21.12
CA ILE A 190 31.61 10.89 -21.70
C ILE A 190 30.69 9.67 -21.80
N GLY A 191 31.24 8.51 -22.21
CA GLY A 191 30.51 7.24 -22.23
C GLY A 191 29.99 6.84 -20.85
N ASN A 192 30.82 6.96 -19.82
CA ASN A 192 30.42 6.70 -18.43
C ASN A 192 29.33 7.67 -17.93
N LEU A 193 29.44 8.96 -18.28
CA LEU A 193 28.42 9.96 -17.93
C LEU A 193 27.09 9.68 -18.64
N LEU A 194 27.14 9.28 -19.91
CA LEU A 194 25.97 8.91 -20.70
C LEU A 194 25.30 7.66 -20.11
N GLN A 195 26.08 6.64 -19.76
CA GLN A 195 25.56 5.42 -19.13
C GLN A 195 24.90 5.72 -17.77
N LEU A 196 25.52 6.57 -16.95
CA LEU A 196 24.92 7.02 -15.70
C LEU A 196 23.60 7.77 -15.96
N GLY A 197 23.56 8.64 -16.96
CA GLY A 197 22.37 9.38 -17.36
C GLY A 197 21.23 8.47 -17.82
N VAL A 198 21.53 7.47 -18.64
CA VAL A 198 20.57 6.47 -19.14
C VAL A 198 20.04 5.60 -17.99
N GLY A 199 20.94 5.09 -17.13
CA GLY A 199 20.54 4.31 -15.96
C GLY A 199 19.67 5.12 -14.99
N LEU A 200 19.99 6.41 -14.80
CA LEU A 200 19.15 7.31 -14.00
C LEU A 200 17.79 7.54 -14.66
N LEU A 201 17.73 7.74 -15.98
CA LEU A 201 16.48 7.94 -16.71
C LEU A 201 15.56 6.71 -16.65
N VAL A 202 16.14 5.53 -16.83
CA VAL A 202 15.49 4.23 -16.62
C VAL A 202 14.89 4.16 -15.21
N LEU A 203 15.67 4.52 -14.19
CA LEU A 203 15.24 4.51 -12.80
C LEU A 203 14.11 5.52 -12.53
N VAL A 204 14.20 6.72 -13.11
CA VAL A 204 13.13 7.75 -13.05
C VAL A 204 11.84 7.21 -13.64
N PHE A 205 11.91 6.58 -14.81
CA PHE A 205 10.73 6.03 -15.47
C PHE A 205 10.13 4.87 -14.66
N ALA A 206 10.97 3.98 -14.11
CA ALA A 206 10.53 2.89 -13.26
C ALA A 206 9.81 3.39 -12.00
N PHE A 207 10.40 4.36 -11.27
CA PHE A 207 9.73 4.95 -10.10
C PHE A 207 8.49 5.76 -10.48
N ALA A 208 8.50 6.51 -11.59
CA ALA A 208 7.32 7.24 -12.04
C ALA A 208 6.18 6.29 -12.41
N ALA A 209 6.47 5.16 -13.07
CA ALA A 209 5.50 4.12 -13.36
C ALA A 209 4.95 3.48 -12.09
N LEU A 210 5.81 3.17 -11.11
CA LEU A 210 5.40 2.71 -9.78
C LEU A 210 4.42 3.71 -9.13
N LEU A 211 4.78 4.99 -9.03
CA LEU A 211 3.92 6.01 -8.40
C LEU A 211 2.65 6.31 -9.19
N LYS A 212 2.62 6.03 -10.49
CA LYS A 212 1.46 6.29 -11.36
C LYS A 212 0.43 5.16 -11.33
N PHE A 213 0.88 3.91 -11.32
CA PHE A 213 0.00 2.76 -11.49
C PHE A 213 -0.32 2.04 -10.19
N LEU A 214 0.53 2.17 -9.18
CA LEU A 214 0.39 1.42 -7.94
C LEU A 214 -0.71 1.95 -6.99
N PRO A 215 -0.90 3.27 -6.82
CA PRO A 215 -1.97 3.81 -5.97
C PRO A 215 -3.35 3.65 -6.60
N ASP A 216 -4.40 3.52 -5.77
CA ASP A 216 -5.79 3.55 -6.24
C ASP A 216 -6.25 4.96 -6.66
N ALA A 217 -5.49 5.99 -6.27
CA ALA A 217 -5.74 7.39 -6.60
C ALA A 217 -5.24 7.77 -8.00
N THR A 218 -5.86 8.79 -8.59
CA THR A 218 -5.48 9.28 -9.93
C THR A 218 -4.30 10.24 -9.87
N VAL A 219 -3.07 9.71 -10.04
CA VAL A 219 -1.84 10.53 -10.10
C VAL A 219 -1.59 11.02 -11.53
N ARG A 220 -1.26 12.29 -11.75
CA ARG A 220 -0.91 12.81 -13.09
C ARG A 220 0.54 12.43 -13.43
N TRP A 221 0.84 12.10 -14.69
CA TRP A 221 2.20 11.74 -15.12
C TRP A 221 3.25 12.80 -14.77
N ARG A 222 2.90 14.08 -14.88
CA ARG A 222 3.80 15.20 -14.57
C ARG A 222 4.21 15.21 -13.09
N ASP A 223 3.29 14.88 -12.19
CA ASP A 223 3.56 14.82 -10.75
C ASP A 223 4.34 13.54 -10.40
N ALA A 224 3.98 12.41 -11.03
CA ALA A 224 4.69 11.13 -10.88
C ALA A 224 6.15 11.21 -11.32
N PHE A 225 6.48 11.93 -12.41
CA PHE A 225 7.86 12.13 -12.84
C PHE A 225 8.68 12.95 -11.84
N VAL A 226 8.08 13.95 -11.18
CA VAL A 226 8.79 14.73 -10.15
C VAL A 226 9.14 13.84 -8.96
N GLY A 227 8.19 13.03 -8.48
CA GLY A 227 8.46 12.03 -7.45
C GLY A 227 9.47 10.97 -7.88
N GLY A 228 9.38 10.52 -9.14
CA GLY A 228 10.30 9.56 -9.74
C GLY A 228 11.74 10.06 -9.86
N ILE A 229 11.94 11.34 -10.19
CA ILE A 229 13.27 11.99 -10.20
C ILE A 229 13.85 12.01 -8.79
N VAL A 230 13.08 12.46 -7.81
CA VAL A 230 13.54 12.51 -6.41
C VAL A 230 13.89 11.10 -5.92
N ALA A 231 13.01 10.12 -6.16
CA ALA A 231 13.25 8.73 -5.79
C ALA A 231 14.48 8.15 -6.49
N ALA A 232 14.65 8.37 -7.80
CA ALA A 232 15.80 7.85 -8.55
C ALA A 232 17.13 8.42 -8.07
N VAL A 233 17.20 9.73 -7.82
CA VAL A 233 18.39 10.39 -7.29
C VAL A 233 18.70 9.86 -5.89
N LEU A 234 17.70 9.78 -5.02
CA LEU A 234 17.88 9.34 -3.64
C LEU A 234 18.22 7.84 -3.56
N PHE A 235 17.62 7.02 -4.42
CA PHE A 235 17.94 5.60 -4.54
C PHE A 235 19.37 5.41 -5.01
N SER A 236 19.79 6.12 -6.07
CA SER A 236 21.14 6.05 -6.61
C SER A 236 22.21 6.52 -5.62
N ALA A 237 21.96 7.64 -4.93
CA ALA A 237 22.80 8.11 -3.83
C ALA A 237 22.80 7.10 -2.67
N GLY A 238 21.64 6.53 -2.38
CA GLY A 238 21.42 5.47 -1.41
C GLY A 238 22.29 4.24 -1.62
N LYS A 239 22.39 3.75 -2.85
CA LYS A 239 23.25 2.61 -3.18
C LYS A 239 24.70 2.86 -2.77
N LYS A 240 25.21 4.07 -3.06
CA LYS A 240 26.58 4.49 -2.70
C LYS A 240 26.75 4.66 -1.19
N LEU A 241 25.79 5.31 -0.54
CA LEU A 241 25.76 5.49 0.91
C LEU A 241 25.72 4.16 1.66
N PHE A 242 24.91 3.22 1.17
CA PHE A 242 24.77 1.90 1.76
C PHE A 242 26.04 1.05 1.56
N ALA A 243 26.65 1.09 0.38
CA ALA A 243 27.95 0.46 0.14
C ALA A 243 29.04 1.03 1.06
N LEU A 244 29.08 2.35 1.22
CA LEU A 244 30.02 3.02 2.14
C LEU A 244 29.75 2.68 3.60
N TYR A 245 28.48 2.60 4.00
CA TYR A 245 28.07 2.20 5.34
C TYR A 245 28.52 0.76 5.63
N LEU A 246 28.29 -0.18 4.72
CA LEU A 246 28.74 -1.58 4.86
C LEU A 246 30.26 -1.72 4.90
N ALA A 247 30.99 -0.89 4.12
CA ALA A 247 32.45 -0.91 4.13
C ALA A 247 33.05 -0.52 5.48
N HIS A 248 32.35 0.30 6.28
CA HIS A 248 32.83 0.79 7.58
C HIS A 248 32.14 0.10 8.77
N ALA A 249 30.87 -0.32 8.61
CA ALA A 249 30.11 -1.00 9.63
C ALA A 249 30.39 -2.50 9.56
N GLY A 250 31.37 -2.97 10.34
CA GLY A 250 31.70 -4.40 10.51
C GLY A 250 30.59 -5.28 11.10
N MET A 251 29.32 -4.84 11.06
CA MET A 251 28.15 -5.55 11.58
C MET A 251 27.85 -6.86 10.83
N ALA A 252 28.16 -6.94 9.53
CA ALA A 252 27.97 -8.18 8.77
C ALA A 252 28.90 -9.31 9.28
N THR A 253 30.14 -8.96 9.64
CA THR A 253 31.15 -9.91 10.13
C THR A 253 30.91 -10.38 11.56
N SER A 254 30.31 -9.56 12.44
CA SER A 254 30.13 -9.92 13.85
C SER A 254 28.95 -10.84 14.13
N PHE A 255 27.92 -10.86 13.28
CA PHE A 255 26.67 -11.59 13.51
C PHE A 255 26.40 -12.72 12.50
N GLY A 256 27.34 -13.01 11.59
CA GLY A 256 27.21 -14.09 10.60
C GLY A 256 25.93 -13.99 9.77
N ALA A 257 25.19 -15.11 9.64
CA ALA A 257 23.94 -15.16 8.89
C ALA A 257 22.89 -14.12 9.36
N ALA A 258 22.81 -13.84 10.66
CA ALA A 258 21.89 -12.83 11.20
C ALA A 258 22.26 -11.40 10.76
N GLY A 259 23.57 -11.12 10.63
CA GLY A 259 24.08 -9.85 10.11
C GLY A 259 23.67 -9.61 8.65
N SER A 260 23.74 -10.65 7.81
CA SER A 260 23.33 -10.57 6.40
C SER A 260 21.83 -10.28 6.23
N LEU A 261 20.98 -10.86 7.09
CA LEU A 261 19.54 -10.61 7.11
C LEU A 261 19.22 -9.19 7.61
N ALA A 262 19.94 -8.70 8.62
CA ALA A 262 19.78 -7.33 9.11
C ALA A 262 20.15 -6.30 8.04
N VAL A 263 21.25 -6.54 7.30
CA VAL A 263 21.67 -5.72 6.15
C VAL A 263 20.58 -5.73 5.07
N LEU A 264 20.06 -6.91 4.71
CA LEU A 264 18.98 -7.03 3.73
C LEU A 264 17.71 -6.26 4.16
N LEU A 265 17.29 -6.39 5.43
CA LEU A 265 16.14 -5.66 5.97
C LEU A 265 16.35 -4.15 5.92
N MET A 266 17.55 -3.68 6.27
CA MET A 266 17.89 -2.27 6.21
C MET A 266 17.88 -1.74 4.78
N TRP A 267 18.32 -2.54 3.80
CA TRP A 267 18.20 -2.18 2.39
C TRP A 267 16.74 -2.08 1.92
N LEU A 268 15.93 -3.08 2.25
CA LEU A 268 14.50 -3.09 1.91
C LEU A 268 13.77 -1.90 2.55
N TYR A 269 14.10 -1.60 3.80
CA TYR A 269 13.62 -0.44 4.52
C TYR A 269 14.00 0.86 3.81
N PHE A 270 15.28 1.03 3.49
CA PHE A 270 15.77 2.19 2.76
C PHE A 270 15.05 2.36 1.41
N SER A 271 14.90 1.28 0.66
CA SER A 271 14.20 1.28 -0.64
C SER A 271 12.74 1.72 -0.50
N ALA A 272 12.04 1.22 0.52
CA ALA A 272 10.65 1.61 0.81
C ALA A 272 10.54 3.07 1.26
N VAL A 273 11.47 3.57 2.08
CA VAL A 273 11.55 4.98 2.48
C VAL A 273 11.73 5.89 1.25
N VAL A 274 12.67 5.54 0.36
CA VAL A 274 12.92 6.33 -0.87
C VAL A 274 11.67 6.38 -1.74
N LEU A 275 10.96 5.26 -1.91
CA LEU A 275 9.73 5.20 -2.69
C LEU A 275 8.63 6.08 -2.07
N LEU A 276 8.40 5.97 -0.76
CA LEU A 276 7.38 6.77 -0.06
C LEU A 276 7.73 8.25 -0.01
N LEU A 277 9.02 8.59 0.09
CA LEU A 277 9.44 9.98 -0.02
C LEU A 277 9.18 10.51 -1.44
N GLY A 278 9.53 9.75 -2.48
CA GLY A 278 9.17 10.10 -3.86
C GLY A 278 7.66 10.27 -4.05
N ALA A 279 6.85 9.45 -3.37
CA ALA A 279 5.41 9.57 -3.37
C ALA A 279 4.95 10.92 -2.77
N GLU A 280 5.48 11.31 -1.60
CA GLU A 280 5.15 12.60 -0.97
C GLU A 280 5.59 13.81 -1.81
N PHE A 281 6.73 13.72 -2.50
CA PHE A 281 7.16 14.78 -3.43
C PHE A 281 6.21 14.90 -4.62
N SER A 282 5.77 13.78 -5.19
CA SER A 282 4.74 13.77 -6.23
C SER A 282 3.40 14.33 -5.71
N ALA A 283 2.97 13.95 -4.51
CA ALA A 283 1.76 14.44 -3.86
C ALA A 283 1.83 15.95 -3.57
N ALA A 284 2.94 16.44 -3.02
CA ALA A 284 3.17 17.85 -2.75
C ALA A 284 3.10 18.69 -4.03
N ARG A 285 3.64 18.17 -5.15
CA ARG A 285 3.52 18.80 -6.47
C ARG A 285 2.08 18.86 -6.97
N GLY A 286 1.30 17.79 -6.76
CA GLY A 286 -0.13 17.74 -7.03
C GLY A 286 -0.92 18.78 -6.22
N ARG A 287 -0.64 18.91 -4.91
CA ARG A 287 -1.27 19.88 -4.00
C ARG A 287 -1.08 21.34 -4.44
N LEU A 288 0.02 21.69 -5.11
CA LEU A 288 0.23 23.05 -5.66
C LEU A 288 -0.62 23.35 -6.90
N HIS A 289 -0.85 22.35 -7.75
CA HIS A 289 -1.55 22.53 -9.01
C HIS A 289 -3.07 22.42 -8.88
N ASP A 290 -3.56 21.82 -7.78
CA ASP A 290 -4.98 21.74 -7.49
C ASP A 290 -5.31 22.08 -6.02
N PRO A 291 -5.28 23.37 -5.63
CA PRO A 291 -5.61 23.78 -4.26
C PRO A 291 -7.11 23.66 -3.93
N ARG A 292 -7.98 23.40 -4.91
CA ARG A 292 -9.46 23.48 -4.77
C ARG A 292 -10.20 22.20 -5.15
N GLY A 293 -9.58 21.25 -5.85
CA GLY A 293 -10.14 19.92 -6.13
C GLY A 293 -9.94 18.95 -4.96
N GLY A 294 -10.15 17.64 -5.19
CA GLY A 294 -10.25 16.59 -4.14
C GLY A 294 -9.11 16.52 -3.10
N TRP A 295 -8.01 17.23 -3.32
CA TRP A 295 -6.85 17.41 -2.43
C TRP A 295 -6.99 18.57 -1.42
N GLY A 296 -7.85 19.55 -1.68
CA GLY A 296 -8.08 20.74 -0.85
C GLY A 296 -8.97 20.50 0.38
N ILE A 297 -9.55 19.31 0.52
CA ILE A 297 -10.29 18.88 1.71
C ILE A 297 -9.35 18.06 2.62
N GLN A 298 -8.24 18.66 3.02
CA GLN A 298 -7.57 18.24 4.24
C GLN A 298 -8.09 19.12 5.37
N ALA A 299 -8.75 18.49 6.34
CA ALA A 299 -9.46 19.08 7.47
C ALA A 299 -8.55 19.83 8.48
N GLY A 300 -7.41 20.36 8.02
CA GLY A 300 -6.39 21.00 8.84
C GLY A 300 -5.84 22.26 8.17
N ALA A 301 -6.71 23.22 7.80
CA ALA A 301 -6.22 24.57 7.58
C ALA A 301 -5.59 25.08 8.91
N PRO A 302 -4.39 25.71 8.88
CA PRO A 302 -3.76 26.28 10.07
C PRO A 302 -4.76 27.16 10.84
N PRO A 303 -4.81 27.08 12.18
CA PRO A 303 -5.72 27.90 12.98
C PRO A 303 -5.46 29.37 12.67
N GLY A 304 -6.38 30.01 11.95
CA GLY A 304 -6.28 31.41 11.51
C GLY A 304 -6.38 31.67 10.00
N SER A 305 -6.37 30.65 9.13
CA SER A 305 -6.51 30.90 7.68
C SER A 305 -7.92 31.38 7.33
N ARG A 306 -8.01 32.53 6.65
CA ARG A 306 -9.25 33.14 6.12
C ARG A 306 -10.10 32.17 5.29
N ALA A 307 -9.48 31.14 4.71
CA ALA A 307 -10.17 30.08 3.99
C ALA A 307 -11.12 29.26 4.88
N LYS A 308 -10.78 29.03 6.16
CA LYS A 308 -11.64 28.30 7.13
C LYS A 308 -12.83 29.15 7.56
N LEU A 309 -12.63 30.45 7.74
CA LEU A 309 -13.71 31.39 8.01
C LEU A 309 -14.65 31.48 6.81
N ALA A 310 -14.10 31.55 5.59
CA ALA A 310 -14.88 31.56 4.36
C ALA A 310 -15.66 30.25 4.17
N SER A 311 -15.09 29.08 4.50
CA SER A 311 -15.81 27.80 4.41
C SER A 311 -16.90 27.65 5.47
N VAL A 312 -16.69 28.16 6.69
CA VAL A 312 -17.71 28.16 7.76
C VAL A 312 -18.82 29.15 7.45
N LEU A 313 -18.48 30.34 6.95
CA LEU A 313 -19.46 31.32 6.49
C LEU A 313 -20.24 30.79 5.27
N ALA A 314 -19.57 30.20 4.29
CA ALA A 314 -20.22 29.58 3.13
C ALA A 314 -21.14 28.41 3.54
N ALA A 315 -20.73 27.59 4.52
CA ALA A 315 -21.58 26.54 5.07
C ALA A 315 -22.79 27.12 5.84
N SER A 316 -22.64 28.27 6.49
CA SER A 316 -23.75 28.96 7.16
C SER A 316 -24.71 29.68 6.21
N THR A 317 -24.32 29.90 4.94
CA THR A 317 -25.16 30.56 3.93
C THR A 317 -25.89 29.60 2.99
N VAL A 318 -25.82 28.28 3.20
CA VAL A 318 -26.62 27.31 2.44
C VAL A 318 -27.86 26.93 3.26
N PRO A 319 -29.06 27.45 2.94
CA PRO A 319 -30.28 26.97 3.55
C PRO A 319 -30.67 25.62 2.92
N GLY A 320 -30.98 24.61 3.73
CA GLY A 320 -31.90 23.55 3.28
C GLY A 320 -31.37 22.14 3.00
N TYR A 321 -30.24 21.70 3.56
CA TYR A 321 -29.90 20.26 3.48
C TYR A 321 -30.55 19.40 4.59
N ALA A 322 -30.88 19.99 5.75
CA ALA A 322 -31.46 19.26 6.88
C ALA A 322 -32.94 18.87 6.68
N ASP A 323 -33.74 19.71 6.00
CA ASP A 323 -35.19 19.50 5.88
C ASP A 323 -35.62 18.54 4.74
N ALA A 324 -34.74 18.31 3.75
CA ALA A 324 -35.00 17.43 2.61
C ALA A 324 -34.83 15.92 2.94
N ALA A 325 -34.23 15.61 4.09
CA ALA A 325 -34.10 14.23 4.58
C ALA A 325 -35.31 13.80 5.44
N ALA A 326 -35.90 14.72 6.21
CA ALA A 326 -37.06 14.44 7.06
C ALA A 326 -38.35 14.25 6.25
N SER A 327 -38.53 15.03 5.18
CA SER A 327 -39.72 14.99 4.31
C SER A 327 -39.84 13.73 3.44
N ARG A 328 -38.71 13.04 3.16
CA ARG A 328 -38.72 11.77 2.40
C ARG A 328 -39.06 10.54 3.24
N HIS A 329 -39.06 10.65 4.57
CA HIS A 329 -39.41 9.54 5.46
C HIS A 329 -40.89 9.54 5.90
N ALA A 330 -41.59 10.67 5.75
CA ALA A 330 -43.01 10.81 6.13
C ALA A 330 -44.01 10.39 5.04
N ALA A 331 -43.57 10.20 3.78
CA ALA A 331 -44.44 9.93 2.64
C ALA A 331 -44.69 8.43 2.34
N ARG A 332 -44.42 7.53 3.29
CA ARG A 332 -44.64 6.07 3.11
C ARG A 332 -45.47 5.48 4.25
N THR A 333 -46.76 5.84 4.25
CA THR A 333 -47.79 5.14 5.03
C THR A 333 -49.10 5.21 4.23
N PRO A 334 -49.59 4.10 3.64
CA PRO A 334 -50.95 4.07 3.13
C PRO A 334 -51.88 3.59 4.25
N ALA A 335 -52.67 4.52 4.80
CA ALA A 335 -53.83 4.21 5.63
C ALA A 335 -55.09 4.10 4.75
N SER A 336 -55.93 3.17 5.14
CA SER A 336 -57.16 2.64 4.53
C SER A 336 -58.33 3.64 4.36
N GLY A 337 -59.13 3.43 3.31
CA GLY A 337 -60.50 3.95 3.16
C GLY A 337 -61.20 3.39 1.89
N VAL A 338 -62.28 2.63 2.09
CA VAL A 338 -63.19 1.93 1.12
C VAL A 338 -64.41 2.87 0.83
N PRO A 339 -65.40 2.63 -0.10
CA PRO A 339 -65.66 1.57 -1.10
C PRO A 339 -65.98 2.05 -2.54
N SER A 340 -65.99 1.12 -3.51
CA SER A 340 -66.99 1.13 -4.59
C SER A 340 -67.26 -0.28 -5.10
N ALA A 341 -68.55 -0.61 -5.16
CA ALA A 341 -69.10 -1.85 -5.71
C ALA A 341 -69.07 -1.86 -7.25
N ALA A 342 -68.99 -3.07 -7.84
CA ALA A 342 -69.89 -3.58 -8.89
C ALA A 342 -69.21 -4.61 -9.82
N ALA A 343 -70.06 -5.56 -10.26
CA ALA A 343 -69.99 -6.31 -11.51
C ALA A 343 -69.11 -7.57 -11.61
N SER A 344 -69.77 -8.70 -11.32
CA SER A 344 -69.99 -9.86 -12.21
C SER A 344 -68.89 -10.34 -13.17
N ALA A 345 -68.48 -11.61 -13.01
CA ALA A 345 -68.40 -12.57 -14.11
C ALA A 345 -68.29 -14.03 -13.61
N THR A 346 -69.17 -14.87 -14.15
CA THR A 346 -69.32 -16.32 -13.99
C THR A 346 -68.21 -17.08 -14.73
N ALA A 347 -67.61 -18.11 -14.12
CA ALA A 347 -67.17 -19.33 -14.83
C ALA A 347 -66.74 -20.46 -13.87
N SER A 348 -67.27 -21.65 -14.16
CA SER A 348 -67.11 -22.97 -13.54
C SER A 348 -65.69 -23.57 -13.54
N ARG A 349 -65.34 -24.37 -12.51
CA ARG A 349 -64.83 -25.77 -12.60
C ARG A 349 -64.37 -26.36 -11.25
N THR A 350 -64.98 -27.49 -10.90
CA THR A 350 -64.50 -28.73 -10.21
C THR A 350 -63.47 -28.71 -9.05
N PRO A 351 -63.57 -29.68 -8.09
CA PRO A 351 -62.91 -29.62 -6.78
C PRO A 351 -61.52 -30.30 -6.78
N ALA A 352 -60.56 -29.75 -6.05
CA ALA A 352 -59.31 -30.44 -5.73
C ALA A 352 -58.63 -29.90 -4.45
N HIS A 353 -58.63 -30.76 -3.43
CA HIS A 353 -57.68 -30.97 -2.32
C HIS A 353 -56.65 -29.90 -1.88
N ASN A 354 -56.70 -29.60 -0.57
CA ASN A 354 -55.58 -29.58 0.40
C ASN A 354 -54.27 -28.83 0.04
N GLY A 355 -54.30 -27.72 -0.70
CA GLY A 355 -53.13 -26.85 -0.92
C GLY A 355 -53.04 -25.60 -0.01
N ALA A 356 -54.14 -25.21 0.64
CA ALA A 356 -54.24 -23.93 1.35
C ALA A 356 -53.57 -23.93 2.75
N SER A 357 -53.49 -25.08 3.42
CA SER A 357 -52.89 -25.18 4.77
C SER A 357 -51.36 -25.11 4.71
N ALA A 358 -50.72 -25.72 3.72
CA ALA A 358 -49.26 -25.73 3.59
C ALA A 358 -48.67 -24.34 3.30
N ARG A 359 -49.31 -23.55 2.42
CA ARG A 359 -48.90 -22.16 2.14
C ARG A 359 -49.12 -21.23 3.33
N ALA A 360 -50.22 -21.40 4.07
CA ALA A 360 -50.48 -20.60 5.28
C ALA A 360 -49.47 -20.90 6.40
N THR A 361 -49.08 -22.16 6.57
CA THR A 361 -48.07 -22.58 7.54
C THR A 361 -46.67 -22.10 7.15
N ALA A 362 -46.30 -22.20 5.86
CA ALA A 362 -45.01 -21.69 5.36
C ALA A 362 -44.87 -20.17 5.54
N VAL A 363 -45.94 -19.40 5.33
CA VAL A 363 -45.94 -17.94 5.53
C VAL A 363 -45.84 -17.57 7.02
N LYS A 364 -46.47 -18.34 7.93
CA LYS A 364 -46.31 -18.14 9.38
C LYS A 364 -44.89 -18.44 9.86
N VAL A 365 -44.29 -19.53 9.38
CA VAL A 365 -42.90 -19.90 9.73
C VAL A 365 -41.93 -18.85 9.17
N GLY A 366 -42.09 -18.41 7.92
CA GLY A 366 -41.26 -17.38 7.31
C GLY A 366 -41.32 -16.04 8.05
N ARG A 367 -42.50 -15.62 8.52
CA ARG A 367 -42.62 -14.41 9.36
C ARG A 367 -41.95 -14.57 10.72
N GLY A 368 -42.06 -15.74 11.35
CA GLY A 368 -41.38 -16.04 12.61
C GLY A 368 -39.85 -15.99 12.49
N VAL A 369 -39.29 -16.57 11.43
CA VAL A 369 -37.85 -16.55 11.15
C VAL A 369 -37.37 -15.13 10.87
N ALA A 370 -38.10 -14.35 10.05
CA ALA A 370 -37.74 -12.96 9.77
C ALA A 370 -37.77 -12.07 11.02
N THR A 371 -38.74 -12.28 11.93
CA THR A 371 -38.77 -11.55 13.21
C THR A 371 -37.66 -11.97 14.16
N ALA A 372 -37.28 -13.25 14.17
CA ALA A 372 -36.17 -13.75 14.99
C ALA A 372 -34.82 -13.21 14.50
N GLU A 373 -34.60 -13.17 13.19
CA GLU A 373 -33.38 -12.62 12.58
C GLU A 373 -33.28 -11.11 12.81
N ALA A 374 -34.40 -10.39 12.75
CA ALA A 374 -34.45 -8.96 13.08
C ALA A 374 -34.19 -8.68 14.57
N GLN A 375 -34.61 -9.55 15.48
CA GLN A 375 -34.30 -9.42 16.91
C GLN A 375 -32.83 -9.77 17.20
N ALA A 376 -32.30 -10.82 16.57
CA ALA A 376 -30.89 -11.21 16.72
C ALA A 376 -29.93 -10.12 16.21
N THR A 377 -30.24 -9.50 15.07
CA THR A 377 -29.44 -8.39 14.52
C THR A 377 -29.50 -7.13 15.37
N ARG A 378 -30.65 -6.80 15.97
CA ARG A 378 -30.76 -5.69 16.92
C ARG A 378 -29.96 -5.93 18.20
N LEU A 379 -30.07 -7.12 18.78
CA LEU A 379 -29.30 -7.49 19.97
C LEU A 379 -27.79 -7.49 19.69
N ALA A 380 -27.36 -8.01 18.54
CA ALA A 380 -25.95 -7.95 18.13
C ALA A 380 -25.46 -6.51 17.93
N ALA A 381 -26.29 -5.64 17.35
CA ALA A 381 -25.96 -4.22 17.18
C ALA A 381 -25.81 -3.50 18.53
N ASP A 382 -26.73 -3.74 19.48
CA ASP A 382 -26.67 -3.13 20.82
C ASP A 382 -25.42 -3.60 21.59
N VAL A 383 -25.07 -4.88 21.49
CA VAL A 383 -23.86 -5.44 22.11
C VAL A 383 -22.59 -4.84 21.50
N LEU A 384 -22.54 -4.66 20.17
CA LEU A 384 -21.40 -4.03 19.50
C LEU A 384 -21.25 -2.55 19.87
N VAL A 385 -22.36 -1.82 20.01
CA VAL A 385 -22.35 -0.41 20.41
C VAL A 385 -21.93 -0.27 21.88
N GLU A 386 -22.36 -1.16 22.76
CA GLU A 386 -21.93 -1.15 24.16
C GLU A 386 -20.46 -1.55 24.31
N ALA A 387 -20.00 -2.55 23.56
CA ALA A 387 -18.59 -2.95 23.50
C ALA A 387 -17.71 -1.81 22.96
N GLY A 388 -18.15 -1.11 21.91
CA GLY A 388 -17.46 0.06 21.37
C GLY A 388 -17.37 1.21 22.37
N ARG A 389 -18.43 1.49 23.13
CA ARG A 389 -18.42 2.49 24.21
C ARG A 389 -17.45 2.12 25.34
N LYS A 390 -17.41 0.85 25.75
CA LYS A 390 -16.46 0.35 26.75
C LYS A 390 -15.01 0.40 26.26
N ALA A 391 -14.76 0.05 24.99
CA ALA A 391 -13.44 0.16 24.38
C ALA A 391 -12.94 1.62 24.29
N ALA A 392 -13.81 2.56 23.92
CA ALA A 392 -13.48 3.99 23.88
C ALA A 392 -13.30 4.61 25.28
N ALA A 393 -13.95 4.06 26.31
CA ALA A 393 -13.70 4.43 27.70
C ALA A 393 -12.35 3.88 28.19
N ALA A 394 -12.00 2.64 27.81
CA ALA A 394 -10.72 2.03 28.12
C ALA A 394 -9.54 2.78 27.47
N ASP A 395 -9.65 3.16 26.19
CA ASP A 395 -8.60 3.95 25.50
C ASP A 395 -8.36 5.30 26.18
N ARG A 396 -9.43 6.00 26.59
CA ARG A 396 -9.33 7.26 27.33
C ARG A 396 -8.68 7.08 28.71
N TYR A 397 -8.94 5.96 29.38
CA TYR A 397 -8.31 5.65 30.67
C TYR A 397 -6.81 5.34 30.51
N VAL A 398 -6.44 4.55 29.51
CA VAL A 398 -5.03 4.21 29.19
C VAL A 398 -4.23 5.46 28.83
N ARG A 399 -4.81 6.40 28.05
CA ARG A 399 -4.17 7.67 27.74
C ARG A 399 -3.94 8.57 28.96
N ARG A 400 -4.83 8.50 29.96
CA ARG A 400 -4.73 9.34 31.15
C ARG A 400 -3.75 8.78 32.18
N ASN A 401 -3.66 7.46 32.32
CA ASN A 401 -2.79 6.79 33.27
C ASN A 401 -1.98 5.63 32.62
N PRO A 402 -0.96 5.95 31.79
CA PRO A 402 -0.23 4.94 31.02
C PRO A 402 0.47 3.91 31.91
N TRP A 403 1.10 4.36 32.99
CA TRP A 403 1.88 3.48 33.87
C TRP A 403 1.03 2.49 34.69
N THR A 404 -0.17 2.88 35.16
CA THR A 404 -1.05 1.96 35.90
C THR A 404 -1.72 0.95 34.97
N SER A 405 -1.99 1.32 33.71
CA SER A 405 -2.51 0.39 32.72
C SER A 405 -1.52 -0.72 32.35
N VAL A 406 -0.22 -0.39 32.28
CA VAL A 406 0.86 -1.37 32.06
C VAL A 406 0.97 -2.34 33.25
N LEU A 407 0.90 -1.83 34.49
CA LEU A 407 0.93 -2.68 35.68
C LEU A 407 -0.28 -3.62 35.78
N LEU A 408 -1.48 -3.14 35.43
CA LEU A 408 -2.68 -3.97 35.39
C LEU A 408 -2.62 -5.03 34.28
N ALA A 409 -2.10 -4.69 33.10
CA ALA A 409 -1.91 -5.65 32.01
C ALA A 409 -0.87 -6.72 32.37
N ALA A 410 0.23 -6.33 33.03
CA ALA A 410 1.25 -7.25 33.52
C ALA A 410 0.70 -8.17 34.61
N ALA A 411 -0.09 -7.65 35.55
CA ALA A 411 -0.74 -8.44 36.60
C ALA A 411 -1.77 -9.44 36.02
N ALA A 412 -2.56 -9.03 35.04
CA ALA A 412 -3.51 -9.91 34.35
C ALA A 412 -2.79 -11.01 33.54
N GLY A 413 -1.67 -10.68 32.87
CA GLY A 413 -0.83 -11.65 32.17
C GLY A 413 -0.20 -12.68 33.11
N LEU A 414 0.27 -12.25 34.28
CA LEU A 414 0.79 -13.13 35.33
C LEU A 414 -0.30 -14.06 35.89
N ALA A 415 -1.50 -13.54 36.16
CA ALA A 415 -2.63 -14.35 36.62
C ALA A 415 -3.02 -15.41 35.57
N ALA A 416 -3.13 -15.03 34.29
CA ALA A 416 -3.43 -15.96 33.20
C ALA A 416 -2.35 -17.05 33.04
N ALA A 417 -1.08 -16.68 33.17
CA ALA A 417 0.04 -17.62 33.13
C ALA A 417 0.02 -18.61 34.31
N THR A 418 -0.34 -18.17 35.52
CA THR A 418 -0.45 -19.06 36.69
C THR A 418 -1.62 -20.04 36.58
N VAL A 419 -2.74 -19.62 35.98
CA VAL A 419 -3.89 -20.49 35.72
C VAL A 419 -3.59 -21.52 34.64
N ALA A 420 -2.93 -21.11 33.54
CA ALA A 420 -2.50 -22.02 32.47
C ALA A 420 -1.47 -23.05 32.94
N ARG A 421 -0.64 -22.71 33.94
CA ARG A 421 0.34 -23.62 34.52
C ARG A 421 -0.29 -24.67 35.44
N ARG A 422 -1.44 -24.38 36.06
CA ARG A 422 -2.20 -25.34 36.89
C ARG A 422 -2.98 -26.37 36.06
N THR A 423 -3.41 -26.02 34.85
CA THR A 423 -4.17 -26.93 33.98
C THR A 423 -3.28 -27.84 33.11
N GLY A 424 -1.96 -27.67 33.17
CA GLY A 424 -0.99 -28.50 32.44
C GLY A 424 -0.46 -29.71 33.21
N ASP A 425 -0.73 -29.83 34.51
CA ASP A 425 -0.20 -30.90 35.39
C ASP A 425 -1.20 -32.07 35.61
N ASP A 426 -2.43 -31.97 35.08
CA ASP A 426 -3.48 -33.00 35.19
C ASP A 426 -3.73 -33.75 33.85
N ARG A 427 -2.70 -33.92 33.00
CA ARG A 427 -2.80 -34.70 31.75
C ARG A 427 -1.69 -35.71 31.54
#